data_AF-A0A4Q9YP83-F1
#
_entry.id   AF-A0A4Q9YP83-F1
#
_cell.length_a   1.000
_cell.length_b   1.000
_cell.length_c   1.000
_cell.angle_alpha   90.00
_cell.angle_beta   90.00
_cell.angle_gamma   90.00
#
_symmetry.space_group_name_H-M   'P 1'
#
loop_
_entity.id
_entity.type
_entity.pdbx_description
1 polymer ?
#
loop_
_entity_poly.entity_id
_entity_poly.type
_entity_poly.pdbx_seq_one_letter_code
_entity_poly.pdbx_strand_id
1 'polypeptide(L)'
;MTNIDLNKIKLITFIFIPSFIVSVICPGILFVFMFGKDLFINTDTIKLTLLSISVSFPIWFINSIFVYYQLYYNSDEELENDHLQFASILGSFMTIPVIYLPIVVKLFCEIPLQAGVMISFATLLLILLIIYIVKLKRN
;
A
#
# COMPACT_ATOMS: atom_id res chain seq x y z
N MET A 1 -13.29 30.72 -10.55
CA MET A 1 -12.23 30.78 -9.51
C MET A 1 -12.56 29.72 -8.48
N THR A 2 -11.91 28.56 -8.59
CA THR A 2 -12.00 27.49 -7.59
C THR A 2 -11.40 28.01 -6.29
N ASN A 3 -12.24 28.10 -5.26
CA ASN A 3 -11.86 28.57 -3.94
C ASN A 3 -11.14 27.40 -3.25
N ILE A 4 -9.85 27.22 -3.56
CA ILE A 4 -9.04 26.13 -3.01
C ILE A 4 -8.88 26.37 -1.51
N ASP A 5 -9.53 25.53 -0.70
CA ASP A 5 -9.47 25.59 0.74
C ASP A 5 -8.12 25.07 1.25
N LEU A 6 -7.15 26.00 1.38
CA LEU A 6 -5.76 25.72 1.78
C LEU A 6 -5.63 24.93 3.10
N ASN A 7 -6.65 24.96 3.95
CA ASN A 7 -6.65 24.21 5.21
C ASN A 7 -6.89 22.72 4.99
N LYS A 8 -7.67 22.32 3.97
CA LYS A 8 -7.90 20.91 3.63
C LYS A 8 -6.65 20.26 3.03
N ILE A 9 -5.94 20.99 2.16
CA ILE A 9 -4.70 20.51 1.53
C ILE A 9 -3.61 20.20 2.58
N LYS A 10 -3.49 21.05 3.62
CA LYS A 10 -2.55 20.82 4.72
C LYS A 10 -2.88 19.55 5.50
N LEU A 11 -4.17 19.29 5.78
CA LEU A 11 -4.60 18.12 6.53
C LEU A 11 -4.37 16.81 5.76
N ILE A 12 -4.74 16.77 4.48
CA ILE A 12 -4.58 15.56 3.65
C ILE A 12 -3.09 15.22 3.50
N THR A 13 -2.25 16.22 3.24
CA THR A 13 -0.79 16.04 3.18
C THR A 13 -0.22 15.54 4.51
N PHE A 14 -0.72 16.07 5.64
CA PHE A 14 -0.32 15.65 6.97
C PHE A 14 -0.69 14.20 7.29
N ILE A 15 -1.80 13.69 6.74
CA ILE A 15 -2.22 12.28 6.89
C ILE A 15 -1.46 11.36 5.93
N PHE A 16 -1.16 11.85 4.71
CA PHE A 16 -0.48 11.09 3.68
C PHE A 16 0.90 10.60 4.13
N ILE A 17 1.75 11.48 4.68
CA ILE A 17 3.14 11.15 5.06
C ILE A 17 3.19 10.00 6.10
N PRO A 18 2.48 10.07 7.25
CA PRO A 18 2.39 8.95 8.17
C PRO A 18 1.81 7.69 7.53
N SER A 19 0.76 7.82 6.71
CA SER A 19 0.16 6.66 6.04
C SER A 19 1.16 5.94 5.13
N PHE A 20 2.01 6.69 4.42
CA PHE A 20 3.04 6.15 3.54
C PHE A 20 4.13 5.45 4.36
N ILE A 21 4.59 6.05 5.46
CA ILE A 21 5.57 5.42 6.35
C ILE A 21 5.05 4.09 6.90
N VAL A 22 3.81 4.06 7.40
CA VAL A 22 3.20 2.89 8.03
C VAL A 22 2.79 1.80 7.02
N SER A 23 2.52 2.16 5.77
CA SER A 23 2.10 1.19 4.73
C SER A 23 3.20 0.76 3.78
N VAL A 24 4.29 1.52 3.67
CA VAL A 24 5.38 1.24 2.73
C VAL A 24 6.69 0.96 3.46
N ILE A 25 7.19 1.92 4.23
CA ILE A 25 8.54 1.86 4.82
C ILE A 25 8.60 0.84 5.96
N CYS A 26 7.78 1.01 7.00
CA CYS A 26 7.76 0.11 8.16
C CYS A 26 7.52 -1.37 7.77
N PRO A 27 6.47 -1.70 6.99
CA PRO A 27 6.22 -3.08 6.58
C PRO A 27 7.30 -3.61 5.63
N GLY A 28 7.88 -2.76 4.77
CA GLY A 28 8.98 -3.17 3.90
C GLY A 28 10.24 -3.52 4.67
N ILE A 29 10.59 -2.72 5.68
CA ILE A 29 11.72 -3.00 6.59
C ILE A 29 11.47 -4.32 7.32
N LEU A 30 10.27 -4.52 7.85
CA LEU A 30 9.91 -5.74 8.57
C LEU A 30 9.94 -6.97 7.64
N PHE A 31 9.48 -6.83 6.40
CA PHE A 31 9.55 -7.90 5.41
C PHE A 31 11.00 -8.28 5.10
N VAL A 32 11.87 -7.29 4.86
CA VAL A 32 13.32 -7.54 4.63
C VAL A 32 13.96 -8.18 5.86
N PHE A 33 13.63 -7.71 7.07
CA PHE A 33 14.14 -8.30 8.30
C PHE A 33 13.75 -9.79 8.45
N MET A 34 12.50 -10.14 8.15
CA MET A 34 11.96 -11.49 8.35
C MET A 34 12.39 -12.49 7.26
N PHE A 35 12.57 -12.04 6.03
CA PHE A 35 12.85 -12.92 4.89
C PHE A 35 14.26 -12.79 4.32
N GLY A 36 14.98 -11.71 4.64
CA GLY A 36 16.32 -11.39 4.14
C GLY A 36 17.22 -10.85 5.25
N LYS A 37 17.27 -11.56 6.39
CA LYS A 37 18.00 -11.14 7.60
C LYS A 37 19.46 -10.74 7.33
N ASP A 38 20.18 -11.50 6.51
CA ASP A 38 21.56 -11.18 6.15
C ASP A 38 21.66 -9.87 5.37
N LEU A 39 20.67 -9.61 4.51
CA LEU A 39 20.58 -8.37 3.77
C LEU A 39 20.27 -7.19 4.70
N PHE A 40 19.39 -7.39 5.68
CA PHE A 40 19.08 -6.37 6.70
C PHE A 40 20.32 -5.98 7.51
N ILE A 41 21.11 -6.95 7.97
CA ILE A 41 22.29 -6.71 8.83
C ILE A 41 23.42 -6.00 8.06
N ASN A 42 23.61 -6.34 6.79
CA ASN A 42 24.74 -5.86 5.99
C ASN A 42 24.45 -4.57 5.21
N THR A 43 23.25 -3.99 5.34
CA THR A 43 22.82 -2.84 4.54
C THR A 43 22.66 -1.59 5.38
N ASP A 44 23.29 -0.48 4.95
CA ASP A 44 23.14 0.83 5.59
C ASP A 44 21.68 1.31 5.62
N THR A 45 21.31 2.11 6.63
CA THR A 45 19.92 2.58 6.85
C THR A 45 19.26 3.21 5.61
N ILE A 46 20.01 4.00 4.83
CA ILE A 46 19.49 4.64 3.61
C ILE A 46 19.16 3.58 2.55
N LYS A 47 20.08 2.65 2.30
CA LYS A 47 19.90 1.55 1.33
C LYS A 47 18.76 0.62 1.78
N LEU A 48 18.66 0.36 3.08
CA LEU A 48 17.58 -0.45 3.66
C LEU A 48 16.22 0.24 3.47
N THR A 49 16.16 1.57 3.64
CA THR A 49 14.95 2.35 3.39
C THR A 49 14.54 2.26 1.92
N LEU A 50 15.48 2.47 0.99
CA LEU A 50 15.23 2.36 -0.46
C LEU A 50 14.78 0.95 -0.86
N LEU A 51 15.36 -0.08 -0.25
CA LEU A 51 14.95 -1.46 -0.47
C LEU A 51 13.53 -1.71 0.07
N SER A 52 13.22 -1.22 1.27
CA SER A 52 11.87 -1.34 1.85
C SER A 52 10.82 -0.71 0.95
N ILE A 53 11.14 0.47 0.39
CA ILE A 53 10.29 1.16 -0.58
C ILE A 53 10.16 0.28 -1.83
N SER A 54 11.26 -0.24 -2.37
CA SER A 54 11.22 -1.10 -3.57
C SER A 54 10.34 -2.35 -3.40
N VAL A 55 10.29 -2.92 -2.20
CA VAL A 55 9.45 -4.10 -1.90
C VAL A 55 7.97 -3.72 -1.77
N SER A 56 7.66 -2.67 -1.01
CA SER A 56 6.28 -2.33 -0.67
C SER A 56 5.60 -1.40 -1.67
N PHE A 57 6.37 -0.54 -2.35
CA PHE A 57 5.86 0.50 -3.23
C PHE A 57 5.05 -0.05 -4.42
N PRO A 58 5.45 -1.13 -5.12
CA PRO A 58 4.64 -1.67 -6.21
C PRO A 58 3.24 -2.08 -5.75
N ILE A 59 3.13 -2.69 -4.56
CA ILE A 59 1.84 -3.09 -3.97
C ILE A 59 1.01 -1.84 -3.64
N TRP A 60 1.64 -0.87 -2.97
CA TRP A 60 1.01 0.41 -2.64
C TRP A 60 0.51 1.17 -3.86
N PHE A 61 1.33 1.20 -4.91
CA PHE A 61 1.02 1.87 -6.16
C PHE A 61 -0.17 1.23 -6.87
N ILE A 62 -0.18 -0.11 -6.99
CA ILE A 62 -1.30 -0.86 -7.57
C ILE A 62 -2.59 -0.60 -6.79
N ASN A 63 -2.55 -0.69 -5.45
CA ASN A 63 -3.72 -0.41 -4.62
C ASN A 63 -4.22 1.02 -4.77
N SER A 64 -3.32 2.00 -4.78
CA SER A 64 -3.67 3.42 -4.92
C SER A 64 -4.29 3.72 -6.29
N ILE A 65 -3.73 3.18 -7.37
CA ILE A 65 -4.28 3.30 -8.72
C ILE A 65 -5.65 2.63 -8.81
N PHE A 66 -5.79 1.45 -8.25
CA PHE A 66 -7.06 0.72 -8.28
C PHE A 66 -8.17 1.50 -7.57
N VAL A 67 -7.88 2.03 -6.38
CA VAL A 67 -8.83 2.90 -5.64
C VAL A 67 -9.13 4.16 -6.44
N TYR A 68 -8.12 4.78 -7.04
CA TYR A 68 -8.30 5.97 -7.86
C TYR A 68 -9.26 5.72 -9.03
N TYR A 69 -9.06 4.63 -9.79
CA TYR A 69 -9.99 4.24 -10.85
C TYR A 69 -11.39 3.96 -10.33
N GLN A 70 -11.52 3.34 -9.16
CA GLN A 70 -12.82 3.06 -8.58
C GLN A 70 -13.55 4.34 -8.17
N LEU A 71 -12.83 5.33 -7.63
CA LEU A 71 -13.41 6.64 -7.32
C LEU A 71 -13.79 7.37 -8.61
N TYR A 72 -12.88 7.47 -9.58
CA TYR A 72 -13.09 8.17 -10.84
C TYR A 72 -14.32 7.69 -11.61
N TYR A 73 -14.50 6.37 -11.77
CA TYR A 73 -15.64 5.83 -12.50
C TYR A 73 -16.98 5.91 -11.76
N ASN A 74 -16.98 6.27 -10.47
CA ASN A 74 -18.19 6.36 -9.65
C ASN A 74 -18.61 7.82 -9.37
N SER A 75 -17.76 8.80 -9.70
CA SER A 75 -18.05 10.22 -9.51
C SER A 75 -18.16 10.90 -10.88
N ASP A 76 -19.35 11.39 -11.23
CA ASP A 76 -19.62 12.19 -12.45
C ASP A 76 -18.96 13.60 -12.42
N GLU A 77 -18.11 13.88 -11.42
CA GLU A 77 -17.47 15.18 -11.21
C GLU A 77 -16.01 15.20 -11.69
N GLU A 78 -15.57 16.35 -12.20
CA GLU A 78 -14.20 16.58 -12.67
C GLU A 78 -13.17 16.26 -11.57
N LEU A 79 -12.11 15.56 -11.96
CA LEU A 79 -11.01 15.12 -11.11
C LEU A 79 -10.27 16.30 -10.45
N GLU A 80 -10.63 16.65 -9.22
CA GLU A 80 -9.77 17.46 -8.36
C GLU A 80 -8.57 16.64 -7.86
N ASN A 81 -7.41 17.29 -7.71
CA ASN A 81 -6.16 16.70 -7.19
C ASN A 81 -6.34 16.02 -5.80
N ASP A 82 -7.37 16.38 -5.06
CA ASP A 82 -7.71 15.81 -3.76
C ASP A 82 -8.07 14.32 -3.86
N HIS A 83 -8.63 13.86 -4.99
CA HIS A 83 -8.97 12.45 -5.20
C HIS A 83 -7.74 11.55 -5.32
N LEU A 84 -6.64 12.04 -5.91
CA LEU A 84 -5.41 11.26 -6.03
C LEU A 84 -4.76 11.05 -4.66
N GLN A 85 -4.71 12.10 -3.83
CA GLN A 85 -4.16 12.01 -2.48
C GLN A 85 -5.03 11.11 -1.59
N PHE A 86 -6.35 11.24 -1.69
CA PHE A 86 -7.28 10.38 -0.97
C PHE A 86 -7.19 8.92 -1.39
N ALA A 87 -7.12 8.65 -2.71
CA ALA A 87 -6.90 7.31 -3.23
C ALA A 87 -5.59 6.70 -2.74
N SER A 88 -4.55 7.52 -2.63
CA SER A 88 -3.24 7.11 -2.09
C SER A 88 -3.32 6.74 -0.61
N ILE A 89 -4.06 7.50 0.20
CA ILE A 89 -4.29 7.17 1.63
C ILE A 89 -5.06 5.87 1.76
N LEU A 90 -6.12 5.66 0.98
CA LEU A 90 -6.87 4.40 0.97
C LEU A 90 -6.03 3.23 0.45
N GLY A 91 -5.20 3.47 -0.57
CA GLY A 91 -4.22 2.51 -1.07
C GLY A 91 -3.21 2.09 0.01
N SER A 92 -2.79 3.03 0.86
CA SER A 92 -1.97 2.74 2.06
C SER A 92 -2.67 1.72 2.98
N PHE A 93 -3.96 1.90 3.28
CA PHE A 93 -4.70 0.94 4.12
C PHE A 93 -4.83 -0.44 3.49
N MET A 94 -5.07 -0.53 2.18
CA MET A 94 -5.15 -1.82 1.48
C MET A 94 -3.80 -2.54 1.39
N THR A 95 -2.69 -1.82 1.48
CA THR A 95 -1.34 -2.38 1.39
C THR A 95 -0.91 -3.09 2.67
N ILE A 96 -1.38 -2.62 3.82
CA ILE A 96 -1.07 -3.20 5.14
C ILE A 96 -1.35 -4.72 5.16
N PRO A 97 -2.57 -5.22 4.91
CA PRO A 97 -2.83 -6.66 4.97
C PRO A 97 -2.00 -7.44 3.95
N VAL A 98 -1.69 -6.87 2.78
CA VAL A 98 -0.90 -7.54 1.74
C VAL A 98 0.51 -7.85 2.21
N ILE A 99 1.16 -6.93 2.92
CA ILE A 99 2.55 -7.09 3.35
C ILE A 99 2.65 -7.74 4.73
N TYR A 100 1.72 -7.45 5.64
CA TYR A 100 1.75 -8.03 6.99
C TYR A 100 1.32 -9.49 7.03
N LEU A 101 0.42 -9.95 6.14
CA LEU A 101 -0.03 -11.33 6.14
C LEU A 101 1.11 -12.36 5.94
N PRO A 102 2.01 -12.25 4.95
CA PRO A 102 3.16 -13.16 4.84
C PRO A 102 4.12 -13.06 6.02
N ILE A 103 4.26 -11.89 6.65
CA ILE A 103 5.08 -11.70 7.85
C ILE A 103 4.48 -12.48 9.02
N VAL A 104 3.17 -12.37 9.23
CA VAL A 104 2.44 -13.13 10.25
C VAL A 104 2.57 -14.63 9.98
N VAL A 105 2.39 -15.08 8.74
CA VAL A 105 2.60 -16.49 8.38
C VAL A 105 4.02 -16.93 8.70
N LYS A 106 5.04 -16.12 8.39
CA LYS A 106 6.46 -16.41 8.69
C LYS A 106 6.76 -16.52 10.18
N LEU A 107 6.00 -15.85 11.05
CA LEU A 107 6.16 -15.97 12.51
C LEU A 107 5.75 -17.36 13.03
N PHE A 108 4.80 -18.01 12.37
CA PHE A 108 4.29 -19.32 12.80
C PHE A 108 4.80 -20.49 11.94
N CYS A 109 5.24 -20.21 10.70
CA CYS A 109 5.67 -21.20 9.73
C CYS A 109 7.02 -20.80 9.13
N GLU A 110 7.95 -21.74 9.03
CA GLU A 110 9.21 -21.52 8.32
C GLU A 110 9.00 -21.52 6.79
N ILE A 111 8.59 -20.37 6.26
CA ILE A 111 8.41 -20.18 4.81
C ILE A 111 9.61 -19.46 4.19
N PRO A 112 10.04 -19.82 2.97
CA PRO A 112 11.09 -19.10 2.26
C PRO A 112 10.60 -17.75 1.71
N LEU A 113 11.53 -16.87 1.31
CA LEU A 113 11.23 -15.56 0.73
C LEU A 113 10.27 -15.65 -0.46
N GLN A 114 10.49 -16.61 -1.36
CA GLN A 114 9.65 -16.80 -2.55
C GLN A 114 8.19 -17.07 -2.15
N ALA A 115 7.96 -17.89 -1.12
CA ALA A 115 6.62 -18.16 -0.62
C ALA A 115 5.99 -16.90 0.03
N GLY A 116 6.77 -16.11 0.77
CA GLY A 116 6.32 -14.83 1.31
C GLY A 116 5.83 -13.87 0.21
N VAL A 117 6.59 -13.74 -0.88
CA VAL A 117 6.20 -12.93 -2.05
C VAL A 117 4.95 -13.48 -2.74
N MET A 118 4.85 -14.81 -2.91
CA MET A 118 3.65 -15.44 -3.48
C MET A 118 2.40 -15.18 -2.64
N ILE A 119 2.52 -15.22 -1.31
CA ILE A 119 1.44 -14.90 -0.38
C ILE A 119 1.03 -13.42 -0.51
N SER A 120 1.98 -12.49 -0.58
CA SER A 120 1.67 -11.08 -0.85
C SER A 120 0.88 -10.93 -2.15
N PHE A 121 1.36 -11.54 -3.22
CA PHE A 121 0.71 -11.44 -4.53
C PHE A 121 -0.70 -12.07 -4.53
N ALA A 122 -0.87 -13.24 -3.91
CA ALA A 122 -2.18 -13.88 -3.76
C ALA A 122 -3.14 -13.02 -2.92
N THR A 123 -2.66 -12.40 -1.85
CA THR A 123 -3.46 -11.50 -0.99
C THR A 123 -3.89 -10.26 -1.75
N LEU A 124 -2.99 -9.68 -2.56
CA LEU A 124 -3.32 -8.56 -3.44
C LEU A 124 -4.44 -8.93 -4.42
N LEU A 125 -4.30 -10.05 -5.14
CA LEU A 125 -5.33 -10.51 -6.07
C LEU A 125 -6.66 -10.80 -5.37
N LEU A 126 -6.62 -11.39 -4.17
CA LEU A 126 -7.82 -11.67 -3.39
C LEU A 126 -8.55 -10.39 -2.99
N ILE A 127 -7.83 -9.36 -2.53
CA ILE A 127 -8.42 -8.05 -2.18
C ILE A 127 -9.08 -7.43 -3.41
N LEU A 128 -8.38 -7.41 -4.55
CA LEU A 128 -8.92 -6.88 -5.81
C LEU A 128 -10.18 -7.64 -6.26
N LEU A 129 -10.17 -8.98 -6.15
CA LEU A 129 -11.31 -9.83 -6.48
C LEU A 129 -12.52 -9.56 -5.57
N ILE A 130 -12.30 -9.45 -4.25
CA ILE A 130 -13.37 -9.13 -3.29
C ILE A 130 -14.00 -7.79 -3.64
N ILE A 131 -13.20 -6.77 -3.91
CA ILE A 131 -13.72 -5.44 -4.27
C ILE A 131 -14.52 -5.51 -5.57
N TYR A 132 -14.02 -6.24 -6.58
CA TYR A 132 -14.74 -6.43 -7.84
C TYR A 132 -16.10 -7.12 -7.64
N ILE A 133 -16.16 -8.20 -6.86
CA ILE A 133 -17.42 -8.92 -6.57
C ILE A 133 -18.41 -8.03 -5.80
N VAL A 134 -17.92 -7.26 -4.82
CA VAL A 134 -18.77 -6.32 -4.07
C VAL A 134 -19.33 -5.23 -4.99
N LYS A 135 -18.55 -4.76 -5.98
CA LYS A 135 -19.03 -3.83 -7.00
C LYS A 135 -20.10 -4.46 -7.89
N LEU A 136 -19.89 -5.69 -8.35
CA LEU A 136 -20.86 -6.40 -9.20
C LEU A 136 -22.22 -6.56 -8.51
N LYS A 137 -22.26 -6.83 -7.20
CA LYS A 137 -23.52 -6.97 -6.44
C LYS A 137 -24.28 -5.67 -6.20
N ARG A 138 -23.61 -4.51 -6.34
CA ARG A 138 -24.23 -3.20 -6.11
C ARG A 138 -24.89 -2.62 -7.37
N ASN A 139 -24.50 -3.10 -8.54
CA ASN A 139 -25.12 -2.78 -9.83
C ASN A 139 -26.20 -3.79 -10.17
#